data_AF-A0A533RC59-F1
#
_entry.id   AF-A0A533RC59-F1
#
_cell.length_a   1.000
_cell.length_b   1.000
_cell.length_c   1.000
_cell.angle_alpha   90.00
_cell.angle_beta   90.00
_cell.angle_gamma   90.00
#
_symmetry.space_group_name_H-M   'P 1'
#
loop_
_entity.id
_entity.type
_entity.pdbx_description
1 polymer ?
#
loop_
_entity_poly.entity_id
_entity_poly.type
_entity_poly.pdbx_seq_one_letter_code
_entity_poly.pdbx_strand_id
1 'polypeptide(L)'
;MMKFRPHALSLLTAICLLAGCAAPPAPSTAVRRYQGELLTVDTVWSGQVLIDGSVKVARDTTLTITPGTEVVFVRRDDDGDGFGDGTLIVEGRLLAAGTRAQPVVFRSAAPDPRPGDWLEIRVDFSREVQLRFCEIRDSAHTLHAHFTRGTVEDCTIRGNFDGSRLGQATFTFRHNLIERNRGKGINFRNSQVTIEQNIIRHNDAGIFLFENDRPISVRGNNLYGNIDNFRIGDFYAGDVAIGSNWWGTADPAAANATVFDNKRDPAIGTVTITAAPAWIPGAGPRDALALQPAWSLPTGGYLDADPAVAGDTLYQAGWDGRLRAVAPDGTLRWERDLGATLDAAPAIVGDLVVVQGWERTVYALDRADGSERWRFTYPPSPADDHRQGGLLAVDGLVLVPAWNGTLHALDAATGTVRWQVACGQPLRARPAFDGTGIYQPGGDGTLTALSPAGARLWQRALPDPLLAAPALLPGGVAVLTRAGLLVAFDPAGTELWRRDLKETCYYGAPVFAEGALFVPTAAGALWKINPQDGAVVWRTATAGPVYATPLVDGGRVFVGDNGGTLQVVGAESAQLLAGYRAGDAIQSRPVLWRGRLLFGSRDGTLHALTLGTGGPQ
;
A
#
# COMPACT_ATOMS: atom_id res chain seq x y z
N MET A 1 -67.74 6.86 40.98
CA MET A 1 -66.93 6.54 42.17
C MET A 1 -66.18 5.23 41.92
N MET A 2 -64.92 5.30 41.48
CA MET A 2 -63.81 4.37 41.82
C MET A 2 -62.61 4.79 40.98
N LYS A 3 -61.46 4.90 41.64
CA LYS A 3 -60.20 5.48 41.15
C LYS A 3 -59.41 4.44 40.34
N PHE A 4 -58.88 4.84 39.19
CA PHE A 4 -57.73 4.21 38.55
C PHE A 4 -56.57 5.22 38.53
N ARG A 5 -55.38 4.78 38.98
CA ARG A 5 -54.11 5.50 38.81
C ARG A 5 -53.54 5.21 37.42
N PRO A 6 -52.74 6.13 36.86
CA PRO A 6 -51.47 5.70 36.28
C PRO A 6 -50.27 6.54 36.75
N HIS A 7 -49.11 5.99 36.44
CA HIS A 7 -47.79 6.21 37.01
C HIS A 7 -47.10 7.51 36.55
N ALA A 8 -46.34 8.10 37.47
CA ALA A 8 -45.46 9.24 37.21
C ALA A 8 -44.13 8.76 36.61
N LEU A 9 -43.79 9.34 35.46
CA LEU A 9 -42.49 9.25 34.81
C LEU A 9 -41.50 10.09 35.64
N SER A 10 -40.53 9.44 36.28
CA SER A 10 -39.49 10.13 37.05
C SER A 10 -38.26 10.32 36.16
N LEU A 11 -37.93 11.58 35.89
CA LEU A 11 -36.72 12.05 35.21
C LEU A 11 -35.47 11.50 35.92
N LEU A 12 -34.65 10.69 35.26
CA LEU A 12 -33.28 10.41 35.67
C LEU A 12 -32.36 11.43 34.98
N THR A 13 -31.88 12.39 35.75
CA THR A 13 -30.86 13.36 35.33
C THR A 13 -29.54 12.61 35.10
N ALA A 14 -29.12 12.47 33.84
CA ALA A 14 -27.81 11.97 33.49
C ALA A 14 -26.75 13.02 33.87
N ILE A 15 -25.94 12.71 34.88
CA ILE A 15 -24.73 13.47 35.21
C ILE A 15 -23.68 13.10 34.16
N CYS A 16 -23.49 13.97 33.17
CA CYS A 16 -22.34 13.92 32.27
C CYS A 16 -21.07 14.24 33.07
N LEU A 17 -20.33 13.20 33.47
CA LEU A 17 -18.93 13.34 33.85
C LEU A 17 -18.14 13.73 32.60
N LEU A 18 -17.77 15.02 32.53
CA LEU A 18 -16.73 15.54 31.65
C LEU A 18 -15.40 14.88 32.03
N ALA A 19 -15.14 13.69 31.51
CA ALA A 19 -13.77 13.18 31.42
C ALA A 19 -13.05 14.02 30.38
N GLY A 20 -12.30 15.02 30.84
CA GLY A 20 -11.41 15.78 29.97
C GLY A 20 -10.46 14.83 29.26
N CYS A 21 -10.53 14.78 27.93
CA CYS A 21 -9.50 14.17 27.10
C CYS A 21 -8.22 14.98 27.28
N ALA A 22 -7.41 14.64 28.28
CA ALA A 22 -6.02 15.06 28.31
C ALA A 22 -5.35 14.48 27.06
N ALA A 23 -4.75 15.34 26.24
CA ALA A 23 -3.88 14.90 25.16
C ALA A 23 -2.80 13.97 25.77
N PRO A 24 -2.46 12.84 25.11
CA PRO A 24 -1.40 11.98 25.61
C PRO A 24 -0.13 12.81 25.78
N PRO A 25 0.63 12.60 26.87
CA PRO A 25 1.87 13.33 27.09
C PRO A 25 2.81 13.13 25.90
N ALA A 26 3.55 14.18 25.54
CA ALA A 26 4.56 14.09 24.49
C ALA A 26 5.54 12.95 24.81
N PRO A 27 5.96 12.14 23.81
CA PRO A 27 6.83 11.00 24.03
C PRO A 27 8.13 11.45 24.72
N SER A 28 8.40 10.84 25.88
CA SER A 28 9.66 10.98 26.60
C SER A 28 10.82 10.56 25.70
N THR A 29 11.85 11.40 25.59
CA THR A 29 13.12 11.08 24.90
C THR A 29 14.03 10.18 25.75
N ALA A 30 13.70 9.94 27.02
CA ALA A 30 14.47 9.04 27.87
C ALA A 30 14.12 7.59 27.54
N VAL A 31 15.13 6.81 27.14
CA VAL A 31 15.02 5.36 26.95
C VAL A 31 14.83 4.70 28.32
N ARG A 32 13.74 3.97 28.51
CA ARG A 32 13.53 3.16 29.71
C ARG A 32 14.16 1.78 29.50
N ARG A 33 15.11 1.38 30.34
CA ARG A 33 15.80 0.09 30.24
C ARG A 33 15.32 -0.89 31.32
N TYR A 34 15.16 -2.15 30.94
CA TYR A 34 14.83 -3.28 31.81
C TYR A 34 15.86 -4.41 31.63
N GLN A 35 16.31 -5.01 32.73
CA GLN A 35 17.33 -6.07 32.85
C GLN A 35 16.95 -7.16 33.87
N GLY A 36 15.67 -7.53 33.97
CA GLY A 36 15.17 -8.59 34.85
C GLY A 36 14.13 -8.16 35.88
N GLU A 37 13.61 -6.94 35.80
CA GLU A 37 12.71 -6.38 36.80
C GLU A 37 11.33 -7.06 36.80
N LEU A 38 10.74 -7.11 38.01
CA LEU A 38 9.36 -7.51 38.24
C LEU A 38 8.50 -6.26 38.45
N LEU A 39 7.52 -6.06 37.56
CA LEU A 39 6.48 -5.04 37.70
C LEU A 39 5.37 -5.58 38.60
N THR A 40 5.23 -4.99 39.79
CA THR A 40 4.21 -5.36 40.79
C THR A 40 3.12 -4.30 40.96
N VAL A 41 3.20 -3.22 40.20
CA VAL A 41 2.23 -2.12 40.18
C VAL A 41 1.89 -1.79 38.74
N ASP A 42 0.65 -1.33 38.52
CA ASP A 42 0.20 -0.91 37.20
C ASP A 42 1.19 0.06 36.58
N THR A 43 1.65 -0.27 35.38
CA THR A 43 2.76 0.40 34.74
C THR A 43 2.37 0.82 33.32
N VAL A 44 2.71 2.05 32.97
CA VAL A 44 2.53 2.59 31.61
C VAL A 44 3.89 2.72 30.93
N TRP A 45 3.98 2.22 29.70
CA TRP A 45 5.11 2.39 28.80
C TRP A 45 4.75 3.35 27.65
N SER A 46 5.70 4.24 27.35
CA SER A 46 5.63 5.26 26.31
C SER A 46 7.04 5.57 25.81
N GLY A 47 7.20 5.93 24.53
CA GLY A 47 8.50 6.24 23.95
C GLY A 47 9.30 4.98 23.63
N GLN A 48 10.61 4.97 23.92
CA GLN A 48 11.43 3.77 23.69
C GLN A 48 11.67 3.01 25.01
N VAL A 49 11.33 1.72 25.00
CA VAL A 49 11.56 0.76 26.08
C VAL A 49 12.53 -0.30 25.59
N LEU A 50 13.68 -0.41 26.23
CA LEU A 50 14.72 -1.39 25.90
C LEU A 50 14.70 -2.54 26.92
N ILE A 51 14.48 -3.76 26.45
CA ILE A 51 14.56 -4.98 27.25
C ILE A 51 15.88 -5.68 26.93
N ASP A 52 16.75 -5.78 27.94
CA ASP A 52 18.07 -6.39 27.85
C ASP A 52 18.13 -7.58 28.80
N GLY A 53 17.52 -8.69 28.36
CA GLY A 53 17.19 -9.85 29.18
C GLY A 53 15.68 -10.07 29.25
N SER A 54 15.10 -10.09 30.45
CA SER A 54 13.65 -10.25 30.62
C SER A 54 13.03 -9.16 31.47
N VAL A 55 11.70 -9.04 31.38
CA VAL A 55 10.90 -8.21 32.28
C VAL A 55 9.60 -8.95 32.56
N LYS A 56 9.18 -8.98 33.83
CA LYS A 56 8.01 -9.74 34.27
C LYS A 56 6.92 -8.82 34.79
N VAL A 57 5.69 -9.04 34.32
CA VAL A 57 4.47 -8.40 34.86
C VAL A 57 3.81 -9.39 35.81
N ALA A 58 3.72 -9.03 37.09
CA ALA A 58 3.14 -9.88 38.11
C ALA A 58 1.64 -10.13 37.90
N ARG A 59 1.10 -11.16 38.56
CA ARG A 59 -0.35 -11.35 38.68
C ARG A 59 -1.02 -10.09 39.22
N ASP A 60 -2.25 -9.87 38.78
CA ASP A 60 -3.08 -8.72 39.16
C ASP A 60 -2.48 -7.33 38.83
N THR A 61 -1.38 -7.28 38.05
CA THR A 61 -0.76 -6.04 37.55
C THR A 61 -1.10 -5.83 36.08
N THR A 62 -1.33 -4.59 35.67
CA THR A 62 -1.52 -4.21 34.27
C THR A 62 -0.30 -3.50 33.71
N LEU A 63 0.19 -4.02 32.57
CA LEU A 63 1.08 -3.27 31.70
C LEU A 63 0.29 -2.64 30.54
N THR A 64 0.30 -1.31 30.47
CA THR A 64 -0.29 -0.55 29.36
C THR A 64 0.81 0.04 28.49
N ILE A 65 0.74 -0.18 27.18
CA ILE A 65 1.71 0.32 26.21
C ILE A 65 0.99 1.29 25.26
N THR A 66 1.43 2.55 25.25
CA THR A 66 0.76 3.66 24.57
C THR A 66 1.14 3.75 23.08
N PRO A 67 0.33 4.40 22.22
CA PRO A 67 0.64 4.57 20.80
C PRO A 67 2.02 5.17 20.54
N GLY A 68 2.70 4.65 19.51
CA GLY A 68 4.04 5.09 19.10
C GLY A 68 5.17 4.57 19.99
N THR A 69 4.89 3.71 20.97
CA THR A 69 5.93 3.09 21.81
C THR A 69 6.70 2.04 21.02
N GLU A 70 8.03 2.10 21.09
CA GLU A 70 8.91 1.02 20.65
C GLU A 70 9.38 0.19 21.84
N VAL A 71 9.04 -1.10 21.86
CA VAL A 71 9.61 -2.10 22.76
C VAL A 71 10.71 -2.84 21.99
N VAL A 72 11.94 -2.60 22.38
CA VAL A 72 13.14 -3.05 21.66
C VAL A 72 13.86 -4.09 22.51
N PHE A 73 14.17 -5.24 21.92
CA PHE A 73 14.81 -6.35 22.61
C PHE A 73 16.29 -6.46 22.20
N VAL A 74 17.20 -6.46 23.19
CA VAL A 74 18.61 -6.71 22.94
C VAL A 74 18.81 -8.20 22.68
N ARG A 75 19.42 -8.54 21.54
CA ARG A 75 19.78 -9.93 21.22
C ARG A 75 20.85 -10.42 22.19
N ARG A 76 20.53 -11.48 22.92
CA ARG A 76 21.42 -12.33 23.74
C ARG A 76 21.09 -13.78 23.46
N ASP A 77 22.08 -14.65 23.40
CA ASP A 77 21.91 -16.07 23.04
C ASP A 77 22.80 -16.84 24.02
N ASP A 78 22.43 -16.74 25.29
CA ASP A 78 23.24 -17.17 26.43
C ASP A 78 23.24 -18.70 26.55
N ASP A 79 22.19 -19.38 26.04
CA ASP A 79 22.08 -20.84 26.00
C ASP A 79 22.59 -21.49 24.70
N GLY A 80 22.88 -20.68 23.67
CA GLY A 80 23.49 -21.12 22.42
C GLY A 80 22.54 -21.90 21.51
N ASP A 81 21.22 -21.77 21.69
CA ASP A 81 20.22 -22.43 20.85
C ASP A 81 20.00 -21.71 19.49
N GLY A 82 20.60 -20.53 19.33
CA GLY A 82 20.54 -19.71 18.12
C GLY A 82 19.45 -18.64 18.15
N PHE A 83 18.58 -18.64 19.16
CA PHE A 83 17.56 -17.63 19.40
C PHE A 83 17.99 -16.60 20.43
N GLY A 84 17.32 -15.45 20.39
CA GLY A 84 17.50 -14.40 21.36
C GLY A 84 16.72 -14.70 22.65
N ASP A 85 17.29 -14.44 23.82
CA ASP A 85 16.66 -14.68 25.14
C ASP A 85 15.66 -13.58 25.55
N GLY A 86 15.62 -12.48 24.81
CA GLY A 86 14.81 -11.30 25.11
C GLY A 86 13.34 -11.64 25.31
N THR A 87 12.80 -11.47 26.52
CA THR A 87 11.44 -11.93 26.85
C THR A 87 10.64 -10.91 27.67
N LEU A 88 9.41 -10.62 27.25
CA LEU A 88 8.39 -9.98 28.09
C LEU A 88 7.48 -11.06 28.67
N ILE A 89 7.52 -11.27 29.97
CA ILE A 89 6.72 -12.30 30.67
C ILE A 89 5.53 -11.62 31.33
N VAL A 90 4.31 -12.08 31.06
CA VAL A 90 3.08 -11.48 31.59
C VAL A 90 2.25 -12.55 32.31
N GLU A 91 2.14 -12.41 33.63
CA GLU A 91 1.16 -13.17 34.45
C GLU A 91 -0.06 -12.32 34.83
N GLY A 92 0.02 -11.00 34.61
CA GLY A 92 -1.04 -10.02 34.81
C GLY A 92 -1.84 -9.74 33.52
N ARG A 93 -2.10 -8.46 33.22
CA ARG A 93 -2.77 -8.01 31.98
C ARG A 93 -1.79 -7.27 31.07
N LEU A 94 -1.93 -7.45 29.76
CA LEU A 94 -1.18 -6.70 28.75
C LEU A 94 -2.15 -5.95 27.83
N LEU A 95 -2.07 -4.62 27.85
CA LEU A 95 -2.86 -3.72 27.01
C LEU A 95 -1.91 -2.91 26.12
N ALA A 96 -1.58 -3.44 24.94
CA ALA A 96 -0.81 -2.73 23.93
C ALA A 96 -1.74 -2.25 22.83
N ALA A 97 -2.01 -0.94 22.80
CA ALA A 97 -2.96 -0.36 21.86
C ALA A 97 -2.32 0.85 21.17
N GLY A 98 -1.85 0.63 19.94
CA GLY A 98 -1.36 1.67 19.05
C GLY A 98 -2.47 2.35 18.27
N THR A 99 -2.06 3.11 17.25
CA THR A 99 -2.92 3.58 16.17
C THR A 99 -2.27 3.26 14.83
N ARG A 100 -3.01 3.38 13.72
CA ARG A 100 -2.45 3.22 12.37
C ARG A 100 -1.27 4.17 12.10
N ALA A 101 -1.35 5.41 12.60
CA ALA A 101 -0.30 6.42 12.42
C ALA A 101 0.86 6.25 13.42
N GLN A 102 0.60 5.67 14.58
CA GLN A 102 1.57 5.47 15.66
C GLN A 102 1.39 4.05 16.24
N PRO A 103 1.85 3.01 15.53
CA PRO A 103 1.74 1.65 16.02
C PRO A 103 2.60 1.45 17.28
N VAL A 104 2.25 0.46 18.10
CA VAL A 104 3.19 -0.07 19.10
C VAL A 104 4.11 -1.05 18.38
N VAL A 105 5.42 -0.88 18.47
CA VAL A 105 6.39 -1.69 17.72
C VAL A 105 7.20 -2.57 18.68
N PHE A 106 7.18 -3.88 18.45
CA PHE A 106 8.04 -4.86 19.13
C PHE A 106 9.08 -5.36 18.12
N ARG A 107 10.37 -5.11 18.39
CA ARG A 107 11.45 -5.39 17.42
C ARG A 107 12.79 -5.69 18.06
N SER A 108 13.71 -6.24 17.26
CA SER A 108 15.12 -6.40 17.64
C SER A 108 15.83 -5.05 17.80
N ALA A 109 16.80 -4.99 18.71
CA ALA A 109 17.78 -3.92 18.83
C ALA A 109 18.94 -4.05 17.83
N ALA A 110 19.07 -5.19 17.14
CA ALA A 110 20.19 -5.46 16.27
C ALA A 110 20.23 -4.49 15.07
N PRO A 111 21.42 -4.14 14.56
CA PRO A 111 21.56 -3.31 13.37
C PRO A 111 21.10 -4.01 12.08
N ASP A 112 21.15 -5.34 12.04
CA ASP A 112 20.64 -6.20 10.96
C ASP A 112 19.67 -7.23 11.59
N PRO A 113 18.41 -6.84 11.87
CA PRO A 113 17.44 -7.69 12.54
C PRO A 113 17.17 -8.99 11.78
N ARG A 114 17.11 -10.09 12.51
CA ARG A 114 16.75 -11.40 11.96
C ARG A 114 15.60 -12.02 12.75
N PRO A 115 14.78 -12.87 12.10
CA PRO A 115 13.84 -13.72 12.83
C PRO A 115 14.58 -14.46 13.96
N GLY A 116 14.05 -14.40 15.17
CA GLY A 116 14.64 -15.06 16.33
C GLY A 116 15.65 -14.23 17.11
N ASP A 117 15.84 -12.93 16.84
CA ASP A 117 16.73 -12.06 17.62
C ASP A 117 16.27 -11.81 19.06
N TRP A 118 15.00 -12.10 19.35
CA TRP A 118 14.43 -12.11 20.69
C TRP A 118 13.38 -13.22 20.77
N LEU A 119 13.07 -13.68 21.99
CA LEU A 119 12.31 -14.90 22.15
C LEU A 119 10.82 -14.65 21.87
N GLU A 120 10.17 -13.93 22.79
CA GLU A 120 8.71 -13.88 22.83
C GLU A 120 8.12 -12.88 23.84
N ILE A 121 6.85 -12.60 23.62
CA ILE A 121 5.91 -12.11 24.63
C ILE A 121 5.23 -13.36 25.21
N ARG A 122 5.74 -13.84 26.35
CA ARG A 122 5.17 -14.99 27.06
C ARG A 122 4.02 -14.52 27.95
N VAL A 123 2.84 -15.11 27.78
CA VAL A 123 1.67 -14.78 28.59
C VAL A 123 1.04 -16.03 29.19
N ASP A 124 1.07 -16.13 30.51
CA ASP A 124 0.59 -17.30 31.23
C ASP A 124 -0.52 -16.92 32.21
N PHE A 125 -1.64 -17.64 32.17
CA PHE A 125 -2.79 -17.48 33.07
C PHE A 125 -3.45 -16.08 33.05
N SER A 126 -3.19 -15.28 32.01
CA SER A 126 -3.75 -13.94 31.91
C SER A 126 -5.23 -13.96 31.56
N ARG A 127 -6.00 -13.14 32.28
CA ARG A 127 -7.44 -12.97 32.02
C ARG A 127 -7.74 -12.01 30.87
N GLU A 128 -6.76 -11.23 30.41
CA GLU A 128 -6.95 -10.21 29.40
C GLU A 128 -5.62 -9.81 28.74
N VAL A 129 -5.52 -10.13 27.44
CA VAL A 129 -4.48 -9.60 26.55
C VAL A 129 -5.15 -8.85 25.41
N GLN A 130 -4.68 -7.64 25.13
CA GLN A 130 -5.07 -6.87 23.97
C GLN A 130 -3.82 -6.39 23.24
N LEU A 131 -3.68 -6.84 22.00
CA LEU A 131 -2.72 -6.31 21.03
C LEU A 131 -3.53 -5.65 19.92
N ARG A 132 -3.48 -4.33 19.83
CA ARG A 132 -4.19 -3.56 18.80
C ARG A 132 -3.26 -2.58 18.10
N PHE A 133 -3.28 -2.54 16.77
CA PHE A 133 -2.35 -1.70 15.98
C PHE A 133 -0.88 -1.88 16.40
N CYS A 134 -0.47 -3.13 16.62
CA CYS A 134 0.91 -3.47 16.93
C CYS A 134 1.64 -3.94 15.67
N GLU A 135 2.93 -3.61 15.56
CA GLU A 135 3.87 -4.27 14.66
C GLU A 135 4.77 -5.17 15.48
N ILE A 136 4.81 -6.47 15.18
CA ILE A 136 5.65 -7.44 15.88
C ILE A 136 6.53 -8.18 14.88
N ARG A 137 7.85 -8.05 15.06
CA ARG A 137 8.85 -8.61 14.15
C ARG A 137 10.12 -9.09 14.86
N ASP A 138 10.91 -9.85 14.12
CA ASP A 138 12.25 -10.31 14.49
C ASP A 138 12.28 -11.31 15.66
N SER A 139 11.13 -11.83 16.09
CA SER A 139 11.03 -12.73 17.24
C SER A 139 11.15 -14.21 16.85
N ALA A 140 11.40 -15.06 17.85
CA ALA A 140 11.28 -16.50 17.69
C ALA A 140 9.80 -16.93 17.70
N HIS A 141 8.99 -16.46 18.67
CA HIS A 141 7.63 -17.00 18.90
C HIS A 141 6.51 -15.95 19.01
N THR A 142 6.83 -14.66 18.87
CA THR A 142 5.88 -13.54 18.94
C THR A 142 5.04 -13.58 20.21
N LEU A 143 3.78 -14.05 20.14
CA LEU A 143 2.87 -14.24 21.27
C LEU A 143 2.84 -15.72 21.66
N HIS A 144 3.44 -16.05 22.79
CA HIS A 144 3.43 -17.41 23.35
C HIS A 144 2.52 -17.44 24.58
N ALA A 145 1.31 -17.99 24.44
CA ALA A 145 0.29 -17.86 25.48
C ALA A 145 -0.29 -19.20 25.95
N HIS A 146 -0.34 -19.40 27.27
CA HIS A 146 -0.98 -20.56 27.92
C HIS A 146 -2.06 -20.17 28.91
N PHE A 147 -3.17 -20.92 28.95
CA PHE A 147 -4.29 -20.68 29.89
C PHE A 147 -4.81 -19.23 29.88
N THR A 148 -4.67 -18.56 28.74
CA THR A 148 -4.85 -17.11 28.60
C THR A 148 -5.99 -16.81 27.65
N ARG A 149 -6.64 -15.66 27.82
CA ARG A 149 -7.58 -15.13 26.82
C ARG A 149 -7.17 -13.76 26.30
N GLY A 150 -7.41 -13.50 25.02
CA GLY A 150 -7.07 -12.20 24.45
C GLY A 150 -7.52 -11.97 23.02
N THR A 151 -7.14 -10.79 22.52
CA THR A 151 -7.45 -10.32 21.17
C THR A 151 -6.19 -9.77 20.52
N VAL A 152 -6.01 -10.12 19.25
CA VAL A 152 -4.99 -9.58 18.36
C VAL A 152 -5.72 -8.97 17.18
N GLU A 153 -5.69 -7.64 17.07
CA GLU A 153 -6.53 -6.90 16.15
C GLU A 153 -5.80 -5.76 15.44
N ASP A 154 -6.02 -5.58 14.14
CA ASP A 154 -5.37 -4.53 13.35
C ASP A 154 -3.82 -4.56 13.44
N CYS A 155 -3.22 -5.71 13.74
CA CYS A 155 -1.78 -5.86 13.91
C CYS A 155 -1.08 -6.34 12.64
N THR A 156 0.21 -6.06 12.54
CA THR A 156 1.12 -6.63 11.54
C THR A 156 2.13 -7.53 12.25
N ILE A 157 2.10 -8.83 11.96
CA ILE A 157 3.01 -9.84 12.53
C ILE A 157 3.86 -10.39 11.39
N ARG A 158 5.15 -10.05 11.37
CA ARG A 158 6.01 -10.37 10.22
C ARG A 158 7.45 -10.63 10.54
N GLY A 159 8.12 -11.45 9.72
CA GLY A 159 9.57 -11.67 9.85
C GLY A 159 9.96 -12.33 11.16
N ASN A 160 9.08 -13.16 11.74
CA ASN A 160 9.36 -13.97 12.91
C ASN A 160 9.66 -15.41 12.49
N PHE A 161 10.08 -16.25 13.43
CA PHE A 161 9.97 -17.70 13.22
C PHE A 161 8.50 -18.12 13.29
N ASP A 162 7.87 -18.00 14.46
CA ASP A 162 6.44 -18.23 14.62
C ASP A 162 5.72 -16.91 14.98
N GLY A 163 4.57 -16.66 14.34
CA GLY A 163 3.71 -15.52 14.59
C GLY A 163 2.80 -15.68 15.82
N SER A 164 2.64 -16.89 16.34
CA SER A 164 2.07 -17.17 17.67
C SER A 164 2.32 -18.61 18.10
N ARG A 165 2.18 -18.88 19.40
CA ARG A 165 2.10 -20.23 19.99
C ARG A 165 1.07 -20.24 21.10
N LEU A 166 -0.10 -20.82 20.87
CA LEU A 166 -1.17 -20.87 21.86
C LEU A 166 -1.38 -22.29 22.42
N GLY A 167 -1.51 -22.42 23.74
CA GLY A 167 -1.82 -23.68 24.42
C GLY A 167 -2.95 -23.49 25.43
N GLN A 168 -4.04 -24.26 25.33
CA GLN A 168 -5.14 -24.17 26.30
C GLN A 168 -5.69 -22.75 26.48
N ALA A 169 -5.73 -21.97 25.40
CA ALA A 169 -6.05 -20.54 25.40
C ALA A 169 -7.37 -20.22 24.66
N THR A 170 -7.85 -18.99 24.77
CA THR A 170 -9.00 -18.45 24.03
C THR A 170 -8.62 -17.14 23.32
N PHE A 171 -8.49 -17.14 22.00
CA PHE A 171 -8.03 -15.97 21.26
C PHE A 171 -8.88 -15.63 20.04
N THR A 172 -9.00 -14.32 19.78
CA THR A 172 -9.51 -13.80 18.52
C THR A 172 -8.39 -13.09 17.76
N PHE A 173 -8.11 -13.53 16.54
CA PHE A 173 -7.30 -12.83 15.55
C PHE A 173 -8.22 -12.22 14.51
N ARG A 174 -8.27 -10.88 14.44
CA ARG A 174 -9.08 -10.19 13.44
C ARG A 174 -8.39 -9.00 12.79
N HIS A 175 -8.64 -8.77 11.50
CA HIS A 175 -8.08 -7.62 10.79
C HIS A 175 -6.53 -7.55 10.88
N ASN A 176 -5.83 -8.68 10.92
CA ASN A 176 -4.36 -8.68 10.96
C ASN A 176 -3.74 -8.92 9.59
N LEU A 177 -2.51 -8.45 9.42
CA LEU A 177 -1.60 -8.89 8.37
C LEU A 177 -0.54 -9.79 9.01
N ILE A 178 -0.54 -11.08 8.67
CA ILE A 178 0.40 -12.07 9.20
C ILE A 178 1.22 -12.63 8.04
N GLU A 179 2.48 -12.23 7.93
CA GLU A 179 3.27 -12.54 6.73
C GLU A 179 4.76 -12.79 6.94
N ARG A 180 5.36 -13.57 6.03
CA ARG A 180 6.81 -13.78 5.98
C ARG A 180 7.40 -14.31 7.29
N ASN A 181 6.63 -15.12 8.02
CA ASN A 181 7.16 -15.86 9.17
C ASN A 181 7.78 -17.17 8.65
N ARG A 182 9.01 -17.48 9.09
CA ARG A 182 9.76 -18.67 8.62
C ARG A 182 9.15 -20.00 9.06
N GLY A 183 8.21 -19.97 10.01
CA GLY A 183 7.47 -21.11 10.49
C GLY A 183 5.98 -20.85 10.35
N LYS A 184 5.27 -20.77 11.48
CA LYS A 184 3.81 -20.74 11.50
C LYS A 184 3.31 -19.31 11.69
N GLY A 185 2.33 -18.88 10.89
CA GLY A 185 1.65 -17.59 11.07
C GLY A 185 0.82 -17.61 12.36
N ILE A 186 -0.24 -18.41 12.40
CA ILE A 186 -1.01 -18.67 13.62
C ILE A 186 -0.86 -20.13 14.03
N ASN A 187 -0.30 -20.40 15.21
CA ASN A 187 -0.15 -21.76 15.73
C ASN A 187 -0.80 -21.93 17.09
N PHE A 188 -1.59 -22.99 17.23
CA PHE A 188 -2.31 -23.28 18.46
C PHE A 188 -2.57 -24.77 18.67
N ARG A 189 -2.73 -25.13 19.94
CA ARG A 189 -3.14 -26.46 20.40
C ARG A 189 -4.15 -26.37 21.55
N ASN A 190 -5.10 -27.28 21.60
CA ASN A 190 -6.10 -27.42 22.66
C ASN A 190 -6.75 -26.08 23.06
N SER A 191 -7.03 -25.20 22.09
CA SER A 191 -7.42 -23.81 22.27
C SER A 191 -8.71 -23.45 21.52
N GLN A 192 -9.49 -22.52 22.05
CA GLN A 192 -10.64 -21.93 21.35
C GLN A 192 -10.17 -20.70 20.56
N VAL A 193 -10.17 -20.78 19.23
CA VAL A 193 -9.59 -19.71 18.40
C VAL A 193 -10.59 -19.25 17.33
N THR A 194 -10.79 -17.93 17.25
CA THR A 194 -11.50 -17.27 16.15
C THR A 194 -10.49 -16.52 15.28
N ILE A 195 -10.47 -16.82 13.98
CA ILE A 195 -9.58 -16.21 12.98
C ILE A 195 -10.47 -15.66 11.87
N GLU A 196 -10.66 -14.34 11.84
CA GLU A 196 -11.56 -13.72 10.86
C GLU A 196 -11.03 -12.42 10.27
N GLN A 197 -11.32 -12.15 9.00
CA GLN A 197 -10.93 -10.89 8.34
C GLN A 197 -9.42 -10.62 8.38
N ASN A 198 -8.56 -11.63 8.33
CA ASN A 198 -7.10 -11.47 8.28
C ASN A 198 -6.57 -11.67 6.85
N ILE A 199 -5.40 -11.10 6.57
CA ILE A 199 -4.54 -11.50 5.45
C ILE A 199 -3.41 -12.34 6.03
N ILE A 200 -3.27 -13.60 5.59
CA ILE A 200 -2.25 -14.54 6.07
C ILE A 200 -1.48 -15.07 4.87
N ARG A 201 -0.22 -14.63 4.67
CA ARG A 201 0.52 -14.90 3.43
C ARG A 201 2.00 -15.14 3.61
N HIS A 202 2.61 -15.89 2.70
CA HIS A 202 4.06 -16.05 2.64
C HIS A 202 4.70 -16.58 3.94
N ASN A 203 3.98 -17.42 4.68
CA ASN A 203 4.51 -18.19 5.80
C ASN A 203 4.77 -19.63 5.35
N ASP A 204 5.52 -20.43 6.10
CA ASP A 204 5.58 -21.86 5.83
C ASP A 204 4.19 -22.47 6.05
N ALA A 205 3.67 -22.36 7.27
CA ALA A 205 2.27 -22.67 7.55
C ALA A 205 1.51 -21.37 7.86
N GLY A 206 0.48 -21.04 7.08
CA GLY A 206 -0.37 -19.88 7.35
C GLY A 206 -1.08 -20.04 8.71
N ILE A 207 -1.82 -21.14 8.85
CA ILE A 207 -2.41 -21.57 10.11
C ILE A 207 -1.98 -23.01 10.39
N PHE A 208 -1.46 -23.26 11.58
CA PHE A 208 -1.09 -24.59 12.06
C PHE A 208 -1.89 -24.97 13.30
N LEU A 209 -2.74 -25.98 13.15
CA LEU A 209 -3.51 -26.59 14.22
C LEU A 209 -2.77 -27.85 14.68
N PHE A 210 -2.02 -27.79 15.78
CA PHE A 210 -1.23 -28.96 16.20
C PHE A 210 -2.13 -30.13 16.64
N GLU A 211 -3.01 -29.90 17.60
CA GLU A 211 -4.07 -30.83 18.03
C GLU A 211 -5.16 -30.00 18.73
N ASN A 212 -6.43 -30.40 18.66
CA ASN A 212 -7.47 -29.64 19.36
C ASN A 212 -8.76 -30.42 19.58
N ASP A 213 -9.31 -30.35 20.80
CA ASP A 213 -10.65 -30.84 21.15
C ASP A 213 -11.66 -29.70 21.36
N ARG A 214 -11.25 -28.45 21.11
CA ARG A 214 -12.04 -27.23 21.37
C ARG A 214 -12.59 -26.59 20.09
N PRO A 215 -13.65 -25.78 20.19
CA PRO A 215 -14.23 -25.11 19.04
C PRO A 215 -13.25 -24.14 18.37
N ILE A 216 -13.20 -24.15 17.04
CA ILE A 216 -12.48 -23.17 16.23
C ILE A 216 -13.40 -22.52 15.20
N SER A 217 -13.10 -21.29 14.81
CA SER A 217 -13.77 -20.62 13.70
C SER A 217 -12.74 -19.91 12.84
N VAL A 218 -12.65 -20.28 11.56
CA VAL A 218 -11.75 -19.67 10.59
C VAL A 218 -12.56 -19.31 9.35
N ARG A 219 -12.82 -18.02 9.13
CA ARG A 219 -13.71 -17.53 8.06
C ARG A 219 -13.39 -16.10 7.68
N GLY A 220 -13.68 -15.71 6.44
CA GLY A 220 -13.52 -14.33 6.00
C GLY A 220 -12.06 -13.87 5.83
N ASN A 221 -11.11 -14.80 5.71
CA ASN A 221 -9.68 -14.47 5.57
C ASN A 221 -9.20 -14.61 4.12
N ASN A 222 -8.13 -13.91 3.77
CA ASN A 222 -7.37 -14.11 2.54
C ASN A 222 -6.06 -14.85 2.88
N LEU A 223 -5.97 -16.13 2.50
CA LEU A 223 -4.79 -16.98 2.70
C LEU A 223 -4.15 -17.29 1.35
N TYR A 224 -2.89 -16.91 1.14
CA TYR A 224 -2.21 -17.19 -0.13
C TYR A 224 -0.69 -17.14 -0.03
N GLY A 225 0.00 -17.85 -0.93
CA GLY A 225 1.45 -17.82 -1.01
C GLY A 225 2.17 -18.41 0.21
N ASN A 226 1.46 -19.06 1.13
CA ASN A 226 2.05 -19.91 2.17
C ASN A 226 2.43 -21.26 1.54
N ILE A 227 3.37 -22.02 2.14
CA ILE A 227 3.62 -23.41 1.70
C ILE A 227 2.37 -24.25 1.93
N ASP A 228 1.83 -24.18 3.14
CA ASP A 228 0.51 -24.70 3.50
C ASP A 228 -0.34 -23.54 4.04
N ASN A 229 -1.48 -23.23 3.39
CA ASN A 229 -2.40 -22.22 3.90
C ASN A 229 -3.02 -22.67 5.24
N PHE A 230 -3.30 -23.96 5.37
CA PHE A 230 -3.76 -24.59 6.61
C PHE A 230 -3.13 -25.97 6.76
N ARG A 231 -2.61 -26.27 7.95
CA ARG A 231 -1.99 -27.55 8.28
C ARG A 231 -2.49 -28.05 9.62
N ILE A 232 -2.82 -29.34 9.70
CA ILE A 232 -3.01 -30.03 10.98
C ILE A 232 -1.74 -30.76 11.41
N GLY A 233 -1.57 -30.97 12.71
CA GLY A 233 -0.38 -31.60 13.28
C GLY A 233 -0.26 -33.08 12.94
N ASP A 234 0.99 -33.54 12.86
CA ASP A 234 1.41 -34.84 12.31
C ASP A 234 0.85 -36.07 13.07
N PHE A 235 0.15 -35.87 14.20
CA PHE A 235 -0.49 -36.93 15.01
C PHE A 235 -1.96 -36.65 15.32
N TYR A 236 -2.55 -35.60 14.76
CA TYR A 236 -3.92 -35.21 15.06
C TYR A 236 -4.90 -35.85 14.08
N ALA A 237 -5.68 -36.83 14.57
CA ALA A 237 -6.65 -37.60 13.78
C ALA A 237 -8.05 -36.96 13.71
N GLY A 238 -8.27 -35.80 14.32
CA GLY A 238 -9.58 -35.15 14.34
C GLY A 238 -9.89 -34.39 13.05
N ASP A 239 -11.11 -34.53 12.56
CA ASP A 239 -11.57 -33.82 11.36
C ASP A 239 -11.87 -32.34 11.67
N VAL A 240 -11.60 -31.48 10.70
CA VAL A 240 -11.74 -30.02 10.85
C VAL A 240 -12.52 -29.43 9.68
N ALA A 241 -13.57 -28.66 9.99
CA ALA A 241 -14.30 -27.87 9.02
C ALA A 241 -13.93 -26.39 9.13
N ILE A 242 -13.52 -25.80 8.00
CA ILE A 242 -13.10 -24.41 7.88
C ILE A 242 -14.10 -23.64 7.01
N GLY A 243 -14.48 -22.45 7.47
CA GLY A 243 -15.50 -21.61 6.82
C GLY A 243 -15.03 -20.99 5.49
N SER A 244 -15.86 -20.08 4.97
CA SER A 244 -15.60 -19.41 3.68
C SER A 244 -14.40 -18.47 3.76
N ASN A 245 -13.28 -18.84 3.14
CA ASN A 245 -12.05 -18.04 3.06
C ASN A 245 -11.57 -18.01 1.61
N TRP A 246 -10.83 -16.99 1.20
CA TRP A 246 -10.15 -17.01 -0.09
C TRP A 246 -8.77 -17.65 0.06
N TRP A 247 -8.46 -18.63 -0.78
CA TRP A 247 -7.29 -19.51 -0.65
C TRP A 247 -6.19 -19.20 -1.69
N GLY A 248 -6.16 -17.97 -2.22
CA GLY A 248 -5.25 -17.57 -3.30
C GLY A 248 -5.76 -17.91 -4.70
N THR A 249 -6.89 -18.59 -4.80
CA THR A 249 -7.47 -19.05 -6.07
C THR A 249 -8.98 -19.22 -5.95
N ALA A 250 -9.68 -19.07 -7.07
CA ALA A 250 -11.11 -19.40 -7.19
C ALA A 250 -11.35 -20.88 -7.54
N ASP A 251 -10.31 -21.61 -7.97
CA ASP A 251 -10.41 -23.04 -8.28
C ASP A 251 -10.45 -23.88 -6.98
N PRO A 252 -11.54 -24.62 -6.71
CA PRO A 252 -11.64 -25.45 -5.52
C PRO A 252 -10.56 -26.53 -5.41
N ALA A 253 -10.08 -27.08 -6.53
CA ALA A 253 -9.05 -28.12 -6.50
C ALA A 253 -7.70 -27.53 -6.07
N ALA A 254 -7.28 -26.42 -6.69
CA ALA A 254 -6.10 -25.68 -6.28
C ALA A 254 -6.19 -25.16 -4.84
N ALA A 255 -7.37 -24.72 -4.37
CA ALA A 255 -7.57 -24.33 -2.98
C ALA A 255 -7.34 -25.50 -2.01
N ASN A 256 -7.95 -26.66 -2.28
CA ASN A 256 -7.74 -27.89 -1.49
C ASN A 256 -6.27 -28.33 -1.50
N ALA A 257 -5.57 -28.12 -2.62
CA ALA A 257 -4.16 -28.44 -2.73
C ALA A 257 -3.26 -27.59 -1.83
N THR A 258 -3.75 -26.50 -1.21
CA THR A 258 -2.99 -25.69 -0.24
C THR A 258 -3.13 -26.14 1.21
N VAL A 259 -3.85 -27.24 1.44
CA VAL A 259 -4.13 -27.78 2.78
C VAL A 259 -3.33 -29.05 3.02
N PHE A 260 -2.72 -29.16 4.20
CA PHE A 260 -2.03 -30.36 4.66
C PHE A 260 -2.90 -31.12 5.67
N ASP A 261 -3.46 -32.25 5.21
CA ASP A 261 -4.41 -33.10 5.92
C ASP A 261 -4.26 -34.58 5.53
N ASN A 262 -5.25 -35.42 5.85
CA ASN A 262 -5.32 -36.85 5.53
C ASN A 262 -4.93 -37.21 4.08
N LYS A 263 -5.22 -36.32 3.11
CA LYS A 263 -4.93 -36.58 1.70
C LYS A 263 -3.43 -36.59 1.41
N ARG A 264 -2.64 -35.88 2.21
CA ARG A 264 -1.16 -35.83 2.11
C ARG A 264 -0.49 -36.79 3.09
N ASP A 265 -1.09 -37.00 4.26
CA ASP A 265 -0.64 -37.97 5.25
C ASP A 265 -1.84 -38.77 5.80
N PRO A 266 -1.99 -40.06 5.43
CA PRO A 266 -3.13 -40.87 5.85
C PRO A 266 -3.25 -41.09 7.38
N ALA A 267 -2.24 -40.73 8.18
CA ALA A 267 -2.25 -40.90 9.64
C ALA A 267 -2.97 -39.76 10.39
N ILE A 268 -3.28 -38.64 9.72
CA ILE A 268 -3.90 -37.45 10.32
C ILE A 268 -5.35 -37.25 9.83
N GLY A 269 -6.09 -36.36 10.47
CA GLY A 269 -7.51 -36.07 10.19
C GLY A 269 -7.76 -35.38 8.86
N THR A 270 -9.02 -35.25 8.46
CA THR A 270 -9.42 -34.59 7.21
C THR A 270 -9.75 -33.12 7.45
N VAL A 271 -9.34 -32.24 6.51
CA VAL A 271 -9.75 -30.84 6.53
C VAL A 271 -10.74 -30.59 5.38
N THR A 272 -11.92 -30.09 5.74
CA THR A 272 -12.94 -29.66 4.77
C THR A 272 -12.98 -28.14 4.74
N ILE A 273 -12.74 -27.55 3.56
CA ILE A 273 -12.74 -26.10 3.37
C ILE A 273 -13.93 -25.64 2.53
N THR A 274 -14.43 -24.44 2.82
CA THR A 274 -15.29 -23.69 1.89
C THR A 274 -14.44 -22.59 1.24
N ALA A 275 -14.25 -22.64 -0.08
CA ALA A 275 -13.50 -21.62 -0.80
C ALA A 275 -14.41 -20.45 -1.20
N ALA A 276 -14.00 -19.23 -0.87
CA ALA A 276 -14.60 -18.01 -1.38
C ALA A 276 -14.20 -17.82 -2.86
N PRO A 277 -15.11 -17.34 -3.72
CA PRO A 277 -14.87 -17.25 -5.16
C PRO A 277 -13.89 -16.13 -5.56
N ALA A 278 -13.61 -15.19 -4.66
CA ALA A 278 -12.74 -14.05 -4.90
C ALA A 278 -12.12 -13.55 -3.59
N TRP A 279 -11.13 -12.65 -3.73
CA TRP A 279 -10.56 -11.87 -2.62
C TRP A 279 -11.65 -11.28 -1.74
N ILE A 280 -11.44 -11.31 -0.42
CA ILE A 280 -12.37 -10.78 0.58
C ILE A 280 -11.95 -9.34 0.92
N PRO A 281 -12.68 -8.31 0.45
CA PRO A 281 -12.31 -6.92 0.71
C PRO A 281 -12.48 -6.57 2.19
N GLY A 282 -11.58 -5.74 2.72
CA GLY A 282 -11.60 -5.32 4.14
C GLY A 282 -10.95 -6.32 5.11
N ALA A 283 -10.58 -7.51 4.64
CA ALA A 283 -9.68 -8.37 5.41
C ALA A 283 -8.28 -7.75 5.48
N GLY A 284 -7.62 -7.87 6.63
CA GLY A 284 -6.36 -7.20 6.97
C GLY A 284 -6.57 -5.96 7.85
N PRO A 285 -5.46 -5.26 8.20
CA PRO A 285 -5.50 -4.10 9.08
C PRO A 285 -6.38 -2.99 8.54
N ARG A 286 -7.29 -2.48 9.37
CA ARG A 286 -8.18 -1.41 8.99
C ARG A 286 -7.49 -0.06 9.03
N ASP A 287 -8.03 0.85 8.23
CA ASP A 287 -7.54 2.21 8.10
C ASP A 287 -8.72 3.17 7.99
N ALA A 288 -8.86 4.08 8.96
CA ALA A 288 -9.93 5.07 8.98
C ALA A 288 -9.40 6.38 8.37
N LEU A 289 -9.82 6.68 7.15
CA LEU A 289 -9.42 7.88 6.43
C LEU A 289 -10.62 8.77 6.13
N ALA A 290 -10.44 10.08 6.26
CA ALA A 290 -11.35 11.08 5.74
C ALA A 290 -10.61 12.03 4.81
N LEU A 291 -11.29 12.44 3.74
CA LEU A 291 -10.85 13.50 2.85
C LEU A 291 -11.67 14.75 3.14
N GLN A 292 -10.99 15.88 3.33
CA GLN A 292 -11.66 17.18 3.51
C GLN A 292 -11.07 18.21 2.53
N PRO A 293 -11.89 19.09 1.92
CA PRO A 293 -11.40 20.20 1.14
C PRO A 293 -10.44 21.08 1.96
N ALA A 294 -9.27 21.39 1.40
CA ALA A 294 -8.33 22.33 1.98
C ALA A 294 -8.37 23.67 1.23
N TRP A 295 -8.09 23.64 -0.08
CA TRP A 295 -8.23 24.78 -0.97
C TRP A 295 -8.51 24.28 -2.39
N SER A 296 -8.96 25.19 -3.25
CA SER A 296 -9.12 24.94 -4.68
C SER A 296 -8.68 26.16 -5.49
N LEU A 297 -8.16 25.91 -6.68
CA LEU A 297 -7.76 26.94 -7.63
C LEU A 297 -8.50 26.71 -8.96
N PRO A 298 -9.57 27.48 -9.24
CA PRO A 298 -10.26 27.45 -10.53
C PRO A 298 -9.35 27.96 -11.66
N THR A 299 -9.48 27.35 -12.84
CA THR A 299 -8.76 27.64 -14.08
C THR A 299 -9.73 27.82 -15.25
N GLY A 300 -9.22 28.19 -16.43
CA GLY A 300 -10.04 28.42 -17.62
C GLY A 300 -10.28 27.18 -18.49
N GLY A 301 -9.77 26.01 -18.09
CA GLY A 301 -9.80 24.80 -18.90
C GLY A 301 -9.42 23.54 -18.13
N TYR A 302 -9.59 22.38 -18.76
CA TYR A 302 -9.37 21.08 -18.15
C TYR A 302 -7.94 20.89 -17.63
N LEU A 303 -7.81 20.22 -16.49
CA LEU A 303 -6.54 19.89 -15.86
C LEU A 303 -6.28 18.38 -15.92
N ASP A 304 -5.94 17.90 -17.11
CA ASP A 304 -5.55 16.49 -17.33
C ASP A 304 -4.08 16.22 -17.02
N ALA A 305 -3.24 17.26 -17.02
CA ALA A 305 -1.81 17.15 -16.80
C ALA A 305 -1.51 16.82 -15.33
N ASP A 306 -0.62 15.86 -15.08
CA ASP A 306 -0.15 15.57 -13.73
C ASP A 306 0.54 16.81 -13.13
N PRO A 307 0.25 17.20 -11.87
CA PRO A 307 0.97 18.28 -11.21
C PRO A 307 2.44 17.90 -11.00
N ALA A 308 3.36 18.83 -11.27
CA ALA A 308 4.79 18.65 -11.00
C ALA A 308 5.20 19.47 -9.77
N VAL A 309 5.93 18.87 -8.83
CA VAL A 309 6.31 19.54 -7.56
C VAL A 309 7.82 19.73 -7.49
N ALA A 310 8.26 20.93 -7.09
CA ALA A 310 9.65 21.22 -6.80
C ALA A 310 9.78 22.16 -5.59
N GLY A 311 10.17 21.60 -4.45
CA GLY A 311 10.24 22.33 -3.17
C GLY A 311 8.88 22.87 -2.74
N ASP A 312 8.77 24.19 -2.60
CA ASP A 312 7.55 24.90 -2.23
C ASP A 312 6.74 25.43 -3.42
N THR A 313 6.93 24.87 -4.60
CA THR A 313 6.15 25.23 -5.79
C THR A 313 5.61 23.99 -6.47
N LEU A 314 4.31 24.02 -6.75
CA LEU A 314 3.64 23.08 -7.63
C LEU A 314 3.42 23.76 -8.99
N TYR A 315 3.67 23.05 -10.07
CA TYR A 315 3.46 23.50 -11.43
C TYR A 315 2.30 22.72 -12.05
N GLN A 316 1.27 23.44 -12.50
CA GLN A 316 0.08 22.87 -13.11
C GLN A 316 -0.11 23.42 -14.52
N ALA A 317 -0.12 22.52 -15.49
CA ALA A 317 -0.47 22.83 -16.88
C ALA A 317 -1.97 22.59 -17.12
N GLY A 318 -2.58 23.38 -18.00
CA GLY A 318 -4.00 23.29 -18.31
C GLY A 318 -4.35 23.46 -19.78
N TRP A 319 -5.56 23.04 -20.14
CA TRP A 319 -6.06 23.13 -21.52
C TRP A 319 -6.36 24.54 -21.99
N ASP A 320 -6.40 25.50 -21.06
CA ASP A 320 -6.45 26.93 -21.36
C ASP A 320 -5.11 27.51 -21.85
N GLY A 321 -4.12 26.64 -22.07
CA GLY A 321 -2.80 26.98 -22.56
C GLY A 321 -1.91 27.68 -21.55
N ARG A 322 -2.25 27.56 -20.26
CA ARG A 322 -1.54 28.23 -19.17
C ARG A 322 -0.76 27.25 -18.30
N LEU A 323 0.46 27.62 -17.97
CA LEU A 323 1.25 27.01 -16.91
C LEU A 323 1.19 27.89 -15.65
N ARG A 324 0.90 27.27 -14.51
CA ARG A 324 0.75 27.96 -13.22
C ARG A 324 1.76 27.45 -12.23
N ALA A 325 2.47 28.35 -11.56
CA ALA A 325 3.24 28.06 -10.36
C ALA A 325 2.41 28.40 -9.12
N VAL A 326 2.19 27.42 -8.26
CA VAL A 326 1.26 27.48 -7.13
C VAL A 326 2.02 27.28 -5.82
N ALA A 327 1.75 28.14 -4.84
CA ALA A 327 2.30 28.05 -3.49
C ALA A 327 1.51 27.03 -2.63
N PRO A 328 2.06 26.58 -1.48
CA PRO A 328 1.41 25.54 -0.66
C PRO A 328 0.00 25.87 -0.19
N ASP A 329 -0.34 27.15 -0.07
CA ASP A 329 -1.66 27.66 0.33
C ASP A 329 -2.66 27.79 -0.84
N GLY A 330 -2.26 27.41 -2.06
CA GLY A 330 -3.10 27.49 -3.25
C GLY A 330 -3.00 28.81 -4.01
N THR A 331 -2.21 29.77 -3.54
CA THR A 331 -2.02 31.06 -4.23
C THR A 331 -1.08 30.94 -5.43
N LEU A 332 -1.31 31.73 -6.47
CA LEU A 332 -0.43 31.80 -7.63
C LEU A 332 0.87 32.55 -7.27
N ARG A 333 2.02 31.95 -7.57
CA ARG A 333 3.31 32.63 -7.62
C ARG A 333 3.49 33.38 -8.93
N TRP A 334 3.16 32.71 -10.04
CA TRP A 334 3.11 33.28 -11.37
C TRP A 334 2.25 32.39 -12.30
N GLU A 335 1.85 32.96 -13.43
CA GLU A 335 1.15 32.26 -14.51
C GLU A 335 1.73 32.67 -15.86
N ARG A 336 1.89 31.71 -16.77
CA ARG A 336 2.37 31.92 -18.14
C ARG A 336 1.37 31.40 -19.15
N ASP A 337 0.89 32.29 -20.01
CA ASP A 337 0.07 31.94 -21.18
C ASP A 337 0.99 31.56 -22.35
N LEU A 338 0.88 30.33 -22.82
CA LEU A 338 1.63 29.78 -23.96
C LEU A 338 0.76 29.66 -25.22
N GLY A 339 -0.54 29.98 -25.12
CA GLY A 339 -1.46 30.04 -26.26
C GLY A 339 -1.88 28.71 -26.88
N ALA A 340 -1.44 27.57 -26.32
CA ALA A 340 -1.76 26.24 -26.82
C ALA A 340 -2.03 25.25 -25.70
N THR A 341 -2.98 24.34 -25.91
CA THR A 341 -3.40 23.32 -24.94
C THR A 341 -2.22 22.56 -24.36
N LEU A 342 -2.17 22.49 -23.02
CA LEU A 342 -1.17 21.73 -22.27
C LEU A 342 -1.88 20.61 -21.49
N ASP A 343 -1.68 19.37 -21.89
CA ASP A 343 -2.34 18.20 -21.30
C ASP A 343 -1.38 17.13 -20.75
N ALA A 344 -0.07 17.37 -20.88
CA ALA A 344 0.99 16.51 -20.38
C ALA A 344 1.71 17.11 -19.17
N ALA A 345 2.18 16.23 -18.28
CA ALA A 345 2.89 16.60 -17.06
C ALA A 345 4.13 17.48 -17.36
N PRO A 346 4.32 18.61 -16.64
CA PRO A 346 5.57 19.37 -16.72
C PRO A 346 6.78 18.56 -16.23
N ALA A 347 7.93 18.74 -16.86
CA ALA A 347 9.21 18.23 -16.37
C ALA A 347 9.98 19.32 -15.62
N ILE A 348 10.58 18.95 -14.49
CA ILE A 348 11.41 19.86 -13.68
C ILE A 348 12.88 19.49 -13.89
N VAL A 349 13.71 20.46 -14.32
CA VAL A 349 15.15 20.26 -14.53
C VAL A 349 15.94 21.44 -13.99
N GLY A 350 16.60 21.28 -12.84
CA GLY A 350 17.29 22.39 -12.18
C GLY A 350 16.33 23.57 -11.95
N ASP A 351 16.67 24.73 -12.50
CA ASP A 351 15.87 25.96 -12.42
C ASP A 351 14.81 26.09 -13.53
N LEU A 352 14.59 25.03 -14.32
CA LEU A 352 13.64 25.02 -15.44
C LEU A 352 12.40 24.19 -15.12
N VAL A 353 11.26 24.68 -15.60
CA VAL A 353 10.05 23.90 -15.81
C VAL A 353 9.79 23.80 -17.31
N VAL A 354 9.66 22.58 -17.82
CA VAL A 354 9.55 22.29 -19.25
C VAL A 354 8.19 21.68 -19.54
N VAL A 355 7.51 22.18 -20.56
CA VAL A 355 6.16 21.75 -20.96
C VAL A 355 6.07 21.58 -22.47
N GLN A 356 5.15 20.74 -22.93
CA GLN A 356 4.88 20.47 -24.34
C GLN A 356 3.41 20.77 -24.65
N GLY A 357 3.16 21.51 -25.72
CA GLY A 357 1.82 21.85 -26.19
C GLY A 357 1.41 21.14 -27.49
N TRP A 358 0.13 21.23 -27.84
CA TRP A 358 -0.45 20.59 -29.05
C TRP A 358 0.03 21.19 -30.38
N GLU A 359 0.64 22.36 -30.35
CA GLU A 359 1.28 23.01 -31.50
C GLU A 359 2.69 22.44 -31.80
N ARG A 360 3.06 21.31 -31.16
CA ARG A 360 4.33 20.59 -31.34
C ARG A 360 5.53 21.39 -30.86
N THR A 361 5.32 22.27 -29.88
CA THR A 361 6.38 23.09 -29.27
C THR A 361 6.58 22.69 -27.82
N VAL A 362 7.85 22.57 -27.45
CA VAL A 362 8.34 22.38 -26.09
C VAL A 362 8.91 23.70 -25.62
N TYR A 363 8.47 24.17 -24.45
CA TYR A 363 8.94 25.40 -23.81
C TYR A 363 9.68 25.04 -22.54
N ALA A 364 10.88 25.59 -22.35
CA ALA A 364 11.51 25.63 -21.04
C ALA A 364 11.42 27.04 -20.47
N LEU A 365 10.84 27.11 -19.28
CA LEU A 365 10.58 28.35 -18.57
C LEU A 365 11.40 28.37 -17.27
N ASP A 366 11.82 29.56 -16.86
CA ASP A 366 12.43 29.78 -15.57
C ASP A 366 11.43 29.51 -14.44
N ARG A 367 11.83 28.72 -13.46
CA ARG A 367 10.98 28.36 -12.31
C ARG A 367 10.64 29.54 -11.41
N ALA A 368 11.47 30.58 -11.39
CA ALA A 368 11.32 31.74 -10.52
C ALA A 368 10.19 32.66 -11.01
N ASP A 369 10.07 32.88 -12.32
CA ASP A 369 9.15 33.89 -12.88
C ASP A 369 8.35 33.45 -14.11
N GLY A 370 8.57 32.24 -14.62
CA GLY A 370 7.89 31.72 -15.81
C GLY A 370 8.38 32.32 -17.13
N SER A 371 9.50 33.05 -17.14
CA SER A 371 10.11 33.59 -18.36
C SER A 371 10.66 32.47 -19.25
N GLU A 372 10.50 32.59 -20.56
CA GLU A 372 11.00 31.58 -21.50
C GLU A 372 12.52 31.64 -21.64
N ARG A 373 13.17 30.50 -21.45
CA ARG A 373 14.62 30.33 -21.64
C ARG A 373 14.95 29.78 -23.03
N TRP A 374 14.19 28.79 -23.49
CA TRP A 374 14.29 28.24 -24.83
C TRP A 374 12.99 27.58 -25.27
N ARG A 375 12.85 27.37 -26.58
CA ARG A 375 11.79 26.57 -27.18
C ARG A 375 12.33 25.63 -28.27
N PHE A 376 11.64 24.51 -28.47
CA PHE A 376 11.94 23.53 -29.52
C PHE A 376 10.65 23.10 -30.21
N THR A 377 10.62 23.06 -31.55
CA THR A 377 9.45 22.63 -32.33
C THR A 377 9.81 21.45 -33.22
N TYR A 378 8.98 20.40 -33.21
CA TYR A 378 9.19 19.20 -34.03
C TYR A 378 8.23 19.10 -35.24
N PRO A 379 8.59 18.36 -36.30
CA PRO A 379 7.77 18.21 -37.52
C PRO A 379 6.38 17.59 -37.27
N PRO A 380 5.38 17.86 -38.14
CA PRO A 380 4.00 17.38 -37.97
C PRO A 380 3.88 15.86 -38.08
N SER A 381 2.80 15.31 -37.51
CA SER A 381 2.44 13.89 -37.64
C SER A 381 1.02 13.74 -38.22
N PRO A 382 0.75 12.70 -39.02
CA PRO A 382 -0.63 12.34 -39.37
C PRO A 382 -1.43 11.82 -38.17
N ALA A 383 -0.78 11.58 -37.02
CA ALA A 383 -1.40 11.10 -35.79
C ALA A 383 -1.49 12.19 -34.68
N ASP A 384 -1.44 13.47 -35.06
CA ASP A 384 -1.69 14.62 -34.18
C ASP A 384 -3.18 14.59 -33.72
N ASP A 385 -3.46 13.98 -32.56
CA ASP A 385 -4.84 13.70 -32.09
C ASP A 385 -5.11 14.08 -30.63
N HIS A 386 -4.47 15.17 -30.16
CA HIS A 386 -4.84 15.84 -28.91
C HIS A 386 -4.51 15.08 -27.61
N ARG A 387 -3.45 14.24 -27.60
CA ARG A 387 -2.92 13.64 -26.35
C ARG A 387 -1.40 13.57 -26.32
N GLN A 388 -0.75 14.46 -25.56
CA GLN A 388 0.73 14.47 -25.45
C GLN A 388 1.27 13.42 -24.47
N GLY A 389 2.46 12.91 -24.77
CA GLY A 389 3.24 12.14 -23.79
C GLY A 389 3.92 13.06 -22.79
N GLY A 390 3.96 12.65 -21.52
CA GLY A 390 4.72 13.38 -20.50
C GLY A 390 6.22 13.45 -20.84
N LEU A 391 6.85 14.58 -20.55
CA LEU A 391 8.29 14.76 -20.69
C LEU A 391 9.04 14.00 -19.59
N LEU A 392 10.25 13.51 -19.89
CA LEU A 392 11.15 12.93 -18.89
C LEU A 392 12.47 13.69 -18.85
N ALA A 393 12.83 14.21 -17.68
CA ALA A 393 14.14 14.76 -17.43
C ALA A 393 15.09 13.69 -16.87
N VAL A 394 16.28 13.55 -17.47
CA VAL A 394 17.29 12.57 -17.06
C VAL A 394 18.68 13.06 -17.46
N ASP A 395 19.65 13.02 -16.56
CA ASP A 395 21.08 13.26 -16.84
C ASP A 395 21.38 14.53 -17.69
N GLY A 396 20.70 15.64 -17.38
CA GLY A 396 20.85 16.89 -18.11
C GLY A 396 20.15 16.92 -19.49
N LEU A 397 19.33 15.92 -19.79
CA LEU A 397 18.48 15.84 -20.97
C LEU A 397 17.01 16.05 -20.61
N VAL A 398 16.24 16.53 -21.60
CA VAL A 398 14.79 16.43 -21.64
C VAL A 398 14.40 15.52 -22.79
N LEU A 399 13.77 14.39 -22.47
CA LEU A 399 13.22 13.46 -23.44
C LEU A 399 11.80 13.87 -23.82
N VAL A 400 11.59 14.08 -25.12
CA VAL A 400 10.35 14.56 -25.73
C VAL A 400 9.75 13.45 -26.59
N PRO A 401 8.72 12.74 -26.11
CA PRO A 401 7.98 11.79 -26.93
C PRO A 401 7.09 12.55 -27.93
N ALA A 402 7.49 12.58 -29.21
CA ALA A 402 6.75 13.29 -30.24
C ALA A 402 5.69 12.41 -30.93
N TRP A 403 4.58 13.04 -31.34
CA TRP A 403 3.52 12.39 -32.11
C TRP A 403 3.96 11.83 -33.46
N ASN A 404 5.07 12.33 -34.03
CA ASN A 404 5.64 11.80 -35.27
C ASN A 404 6.40 10.47 -35.09
N GLY A 405 6.40 9.92 -33.87
CA GLY A 405 7.07 8.66 -33.54
C GLY A 405 8.54 8.78 -33.13
N THR A 406 9.04 10.01 -33.02
CA THR A 406 10.43 10.29 -32.65
C THR A 406 10.54 10.64 -31.18
N LEU A 407 11.42 9.94 -30.45
CA LEU A 407 11.89 10.39 -29.15
C LEU A 407 13.07 11.32 -29.37
N HIS A 408 12.91 12.61 -29.05
CA HIS A 408 14.01 13.58 -29.07
C HIS A 408 14.62 13.70 -27.68
N ALA A 409 15.95 13.65 -27.58
CA ALA A 409 16.65 14.07 -26.37
C ALA A 409 17.25 15.45 -26.58
N LEU A 410 16.73 16.41 -25.85
CA LEU A 410 17.20 17.77 -25.86
C LEU A 410 18.20 17.98 -24.72
N ASP A 411 19.25 18.75 -24.95
CA ASP A 411 20.03 19.33 -23.89
C ASP A 411 19.12 20.21 -23.01
N ALA A 412 19.03 19.91 -21.71
CA ALA A 412 18.06 20.57 -20.85
C ALA A 412 18.31 22.08 -20.71
N ALA A 413 19.57 22.52 -20.80
CA ALA A 413 19.93 23.92 -20.63
C ALA A 413 19.65 24.76 -21.89
N THR A 414 19.78 24.16 -23.08
CA THR A 414 19.77 24.90 -24.35
C THR A 414 18.61 24.54 -25.29
N GLY A 415 17.94 23.42 -25.07
CA GLY A 415 16.90 22.89 -25.97
C GLY A 415 17.44 22.30 -27.28
N THR A 416 18.75 22.21 -27.45
CA THR A 416 19.38 21.63 -28.66
C THR A 416 19.24 20.11 -28.67
N VAL A 417 18.91 19.53 -29.83
CA VAL A 417 18.81 18.07 -29.99
C VAL A 417 20.20 17.44 -29.83
N ARG A 418 20.36 16.59 -28.82
CA ARG A 418 21.56 15.76 -28.60
C ARG A 418 21.51 14.48 -29.43
N TRP A 419 20.34 13.84 -29.44
CA TRP A 419 20.04 12.68 -30.28
C TRP A 419 18.54 12.57 -30.49
N GLN A 420 18.13 11.76 -31.48
CA GLN A 420 16.74 11.42 -31.72
C GLN A 420 16.62 10.01 -32.29
N VAL A 421 15.58 9.28 -31.89
CA VAL A 421 15.36 7.87 -32.28
C VAL A 421 13.88 7.64 -32.60
N ALA A 422 13.59 6.88 -33.66
CA ALA A 422 12.23 6.42 -33.95
C ALA A 422 11.85 5.26 -33.02
N CYS A 423 10.73 5.39 -32.31
CA CYS A 423 10.31 4.45 -31.24
C CYS A 423 8.90 3.88 -31.46
N GLY A 424 8.39 3.90 -32.70
CA GLY A 424 7.01 3.59 -33.04
C GLY A 424 6.13 4.84 -33.09
N GLN A 425 4.94 4.77 -33.66
CA GLN A 425 4.11 5.96 -33.89
C GLN A 425 2.65 5.79 -33.45
N PRO A 426 2.06 6.82 -32.81
CA PRO A 426 2.69 8.00 -32.21
C PRO A 426 3.15 7.75 -30.77
N LEU A 427 4.02 8.61 -30.22
CA LEU A 427 4.45 8.50 -28.83
C LEU A 427 3.51 9.31 -27.92
N ARG A 428 2.65 8.61 -27.17
CA ARG A 428 1.68 9.22 -26.21
C ARG A 428 2.00 8.93 -24.74
N ALA A 429 2.97 8.07 -24.49
CA ALA A 429 3.37 7.67 -23.15
C ALA A 429 4.67 8.37 -22.76
N ARG A 430 4.75 8.81 -21.51
CA ARG A 430 5.99 9.27 -20.90
C ARG A 430 7.01 8.12 -20.89
N PRO A 431 8.27 8.33 -21.33
CA PRO A 431 9.31 7.33 -21.19
C PRO A 431 9.62 7.05 -19.71
N ALA A 432 10.15 5.86 -19.44
CA ALA A 432 10.67 5.48 -18.12
C ALA A 432 12.20 5.30 -18.17
N PHE A 433 12.90 5.56 -17.07
CA PHE A 433 14.36 5.42 -16.97
C PHE A 433 14.75 4.75 -15.65
N ASP A 434 15.48 3.64 -15.73
CA ASP A 434 15.89 2.84 -14.55
C ASP A 434 17.31 3.15 -14.05
N GLY A 435 17.96 4.19 -14.57
CA GLY A 435 19.36 4.51 -14.32
C GLY A 435 20.32 3.97 -15.40
N THR A 436 19.88 3.01 -16.21
CA THR A 436 20.70 2.35 -17.23
C THR A 436 20.06 2.32 -18.62
N GLY A 437 18.73 2.20 -18.69
CA GLY A 437 17.95 2.09 -19.91
C GLY A 437 16.73 3.01 -19.89
N ILE A 438 16.44 3.60 -21.04
CA ILE A 438 15.23 4.38 -21.33
C ILE A 438 14.25 3.48 -22.05
N TYR A 439 13.02 3.38 -21.55
CA TYR A 439 11.95 2.59 -22.15
C TYR A 439 10.87 3.52 -22.71
N GLN A 440 10.69 3.49 -24.04
CA GLN A 440 9.72 4.31 -24.76
C GLN A 440 8.62 3.44 -25.39
N PRO A 441 7.36 3.61 -24.95
CA PRO A 441 6.21 3.00 -25.61
C PRO A 441 5.74 3.80 -26.83
N GLY A 442 5.33 3.10 -27.88
CA GLY A 442 4.70 3.61 -29.09
C GLY A 442 3.25 3.15 -29.23
N GLY A 443 2.41 4.03 -29.80
CA GLY A 443 0.98 3.80 -30.01
C GLY A 443 0.65 2.70 -31.04
N ASP A 444 1.66 2.18 -31.75
CA ASP A 444 1.57 1.01 -32.64
C ASP A 444 1.88 -0.31 -31.93
N GLY A 445 2.10 -0.29 -30.60
CA GLY A 445 2.46 -1.47 -29.81
C GLY A 445 3.97 -1.69 -29.70
N THR A 446 4.80 -0.81 -30.27
CA THR A 446 6.25 -0.89 -30.15
C THR A 446 6.73 -0.47 -28.77
N LEU A 447 7.52 -1.30 -28.09
CA LEU A 447 8.33 -0.91 -26.94
C LEU A 447 9.81 -0.86 -27.36
N THR A 448 10.44 0.31 -27.21
CA THR A 448 11.85 0.51 -27.54
C THR A 448 12.65 0.77 -26.27
N ALA A 449 13.74 0.03 -26.06
CA ALA A 449 14.72 0.31 -25.02
C ALA A 449 15.97 0.95 -25.62
N LEU A 450 16.44 2.03 -25.00
CA LEU A 450 17.60 2.81 -25.43
C LEU A 450 18.60 2.98 -24.28
N SER A 451 19.87 3.15 -24.59
CA SER A 451 20.84 3.68 -23.63
C SER A 451 20.61 5.19 -23.43
N PRO A 452 21.17 5.82 -22.37
CA PRO A 452 21.12 7.27 -22.17
C PRO A 452 21.70 8.07 -23.36
N ALA A 453 22.60 7.44 -24.13
CA ALA A 453 23.20 8.03 -25.33
C ALA A 453 22.33 7.88 -26.60
N GLY A 454 21.13 7.29 -26.49
CA GLY A 454 20.20 7.09 -27.61
C GLY A 454 20.49 5.86 -28.46
N ALA A 455 21.39 4.96 -28.04
CA ALA A 455 21.63 3.71 -28.76
C ALA A 455 20.49 2.72 -28.46
N ARG A 456 19.84 2.16 -29.49
CA ARG A 456 18.78 1.15 -29.31
C ARG A 456 19.38 -0.16 -28.78
N LEU A 457 18.99 -0.51 -27.55
CA LEU A 457 19.39 -1.74 -26.88
C LEU A 457 18.57 -2.92 -27.41
N TRP A 458 17.25 -2.76 -27.44
CA TRP A 458 16.31 -3.75 -27.99
C TRP A 458 14.97 -3.10 -28.34
N GLN A 459 14.13 -3.86 -29.05
CA GLN A 459 12.77 -3.47 -29.40
C GLN A 459 11.84 -4.69 -29.35
N ARG A 460 10.61 -4.50 -28.90
CA ARG A 460 9.55 -5.51 -28.85
C ARG A 460 8.28 -4.96 -29.48
N ALA A 461 7.53 -5.83 -30.16
CA ALA A 461 6.22 -5.50 -30.68
C ALA A 461 5.17 -6.26 -29.88
N LEU A 462 4.18 -5.53 -29.38
CA LEU A 462 3.00 -6.04 -28.69
C LEU A 462 1.77 -5.90 -29.60
N PRO A 463 0.73 -6.74 -29.41
CA PRO A 463 -0.40 -6.81 -30.35
C PRO A 463 -1.28 -5.56 -30.36
N ASP A 464 -1.15 -4.68 -29.36
CA ASP A 464 -2.05 -3.56 -29.11
C ASP A 464 -1.27 -2.29 -28.70
N PRO A 465 -1.85 -1.10 -28.92
CA PRO A 465 -1.23 0.18 -28.58
C PRO A 465 -0.74 0.27 -27.14
N LEU A 466 0.43 0.88 -26.95
CA LEU A 466 0.95 1.26 -25.63
C LEU A 466 0.69 2.75 -25.39
N LEU A 467 -0.27 3.06 -24.52
CA LEU A 467 -0.76 4.43 -24.28
C LEU A 467 -0.37 5.00 -22.92
N ALA A 468 0.18 4.18 -22.03
CA ALA A 468 0.53 4.57 -20.67
C ALA A 468 2.03 4.39 -20.41
N ALA A 469 2.55 5.12 -19.42
CA ALA A 469 3.95 5.03 -19.03
C ALA A 469 4.31 3.61 -18.54
N PRO A 470 5.55 3.14 -18.77
CA PRO A 470 6.02 1.88 -18.18
C PRO A 470 6.16 1.97 -16.66
N ALA A 471 5.90 0.86 -15.96
CA ALA A 471 6.25 0.70 -14.56
C ALA A 471 7.66 0.11 -14.45
N LEU A 472 8.56 0.78 -13.74
CA LEU A 472 9.88 0.24 -13.44
C LEU A 472 9.80 -0.78 -12.31
N LEU A 473 10.32 -1.98 -12.55
CA LEU A 473 10.44 -3.06 -11.59
C LEU A 473 11.90 -3.18 -11.11
N PRO A 474 12.18 -3.76 -9.93
CA PRO A 474 13.56 -3.96 -9.47
C PRO A 474 14.44 -4.76 -10.44
N GLY A 475 13.83 -5.59 -11.30
CA GLY A 475 14.52 -6.42 -12.28
C GLY A 475 14.09 -6.16 -13.72
N GLY A 476 13.59 -4.96 -14.06
CA GLY A 476 13.22 -4.62 -15.43
C GLY A 476 12.04 -3.66 -15.53
N VAL A 477 11.14 -3.90 -16.49
CA VAL A 477 10.03 -2.98 -16.80
C VAL A 477 8.74 -3.74 -17.10
N ALA A 478 7.61 -3.21 -16.64
CA ALA A 478 6.28 -3.69 -17.03
C ALA A 478 5.55 -2.65 -17.90
N VAL A 479 4.90 -3.12 -18.96
CA VAL A 479 4.11 -2.29 -19.88
C VAL A 479 2.70 -2.85 -20.05
N LEU A 480 1.75 -1.96 -20.31
CA LEU A 480 0.32 -2.28 -20.42
C LEU A 480 -0.20 -1.87 -21.80
N THR A 481 -0.78 -2.81 -22.52
CA THR A 481 -1.45 -2.52 -23.78
C THR A 481 -2.87 -2.00 -23.57
N ARG A 482 -3.43 -1.32 -24.58
CA ARG A 482 -4.82 -0.84 -24.57
C ARG A 482 -5.85 -1.96 -24.36
N ALA A 483 -5.57 -3.18 -24.80
CA ALA A 483 -6.45 -4.33 -24.61
C ALA A 483 -6.34 -5.00 -23.23
N GLY A 484 -5.42 -4.53 -22.38
CA GLY A 484 -5.23 -5.06 -21.03
C GLY A 484 -4.18 -6.16 -20.92
N LEU A 485 -3.30 -6.32 -21.91
CA LEU A 485 -2.15 -7.21 -21.80
C LEU A 485 -1.03 -6.50 -21.03
N LEU A 486 -0.77 -6.94 -19.81
CA LEU A 486 0.35 -6.52 -18.97
C LEU A 486 1.53 -7.46 -19.18
N VAL A 487 2.70 -6.95 -19.57
CA VAL A 487 3.90 -7.75 -19.85
C VAL A 487 5.10 -7.16 -19.12
N ALA A 488 5.87 -8.00 -18.44
CA ALA A 488 7.15 -7.62 -17.85
C ALA A 488 8.32 -8.15 -18.67
N PHE A 489 9.34 -7.31 -18.82
CA PHE A 489 10.60 -7.63 -19.48
C PHE A 489 11.77 -7.39 -18.52
N ASP A 490 12.81 -8.21 -18.63
CA ASP A 490 14.10 -7.94 -18.02
C ASP A 490 14.83 -6.78 -18.76
N PRO A 491 15.97 -6.27 -18.24
CA PRO A 491 16.72 -5.20 -18.90
C PRO A 491 17.27 -5.58 -20.29
N ALA A 492 17.39 -6.88 -20.61
CA ALA A 492 17.80 -7.37 -21.92
C ALA A 492 16.63 -7.51 -22.91
N GLY A 493 15.40 -7.25 -22.47
CA GLY A 493 14.17 -7.37 -23.26
C GLY A 493 13.65 -8.80 -23.35
N THR A 494 14.11 -9.72 -22.50
CA THR A 494 13.50 -11.04 -22.34
C THR A 494 12.19 -10.89 -21.58
N GLU A 495 11.12 -11.50 -22.07
CA GLU A 495 9.86 -11.52 -21.34
C GLU A 495 10.01 -12.35 -20.07
N LEU A 496 9.65 -11.77 -18.92
CA LEU A 496 9.62 -12.44 -17.63
C LEU A 496 8.27 -13.13 -17.41
N TRP A 497 7.18 -12.41 -17.67
CA TRP A 497 5.81 -12.91 -17.55
C TRP A 497 4.84 -12.03 -18.34
N ARG A 498 3.64 -12.57 -18.60
CA ARG A 498 2.50 -11.83 -19.15
C ARG A 498 1.21 -12.14 -18.42
N ARG A 499 0.32 -11.15 -18.35
CA ARG A 499 -1.02 -11.26 -17.77
C ARG A 499 -2.03 -10.53 -18.63
N ASP A 500 -3.01 -11.26 -19.14
CA ASP A 500 -4.18 -10.69 -19.79
C ASP A 500 -5.23 -10.35 -18.72
N LEU A 501 -5.47 -9.05 -18.52
CA LEU A 501 -6.49 -8.53 -17.59
C LEU A 501 -7.90 -8.62 -18.19
N LYS A 502 -8.01 -8.79 -19.52
CA LYS A 502 -9.27 -8.79 -20.28
C LYS A 502 -10.10 -7.53 -20.07
N GLU A 503 -9.42 -6.41 -19.86
CA GLU A 503 -10.03 -5.10 -19.61
C GLU A 503 -9.34 -4.03 -20.43
N THR A 504 -10.14 -3.16 -21.06
CA THR A 504 -9.59 -2.01 -21.77
C THR A 504 -8.82 -1.10 -20.81
N CYS A 505 -7.66 -0.64 -21.25
CA CYS A 505 -6.79 0.28 -20.55
C CYS A 505 -6.49 1.48 -21.46
N TYR A 506 -6.41 2.70 -20.91
CA TYR A 506 -6.03 3.91 -21.67
C TYR A 506 -4.76 4.53 -21.07
N TYR A 507 -4.87 5.71 -20.46
CA TYR A 507 -3.72 6.53 -20.07
C TYR A 507 -3.22 6.25 -18.65
N GLY A 508 -4.03 5.61 -17.81
CA GLY A 508 -3.66 5.24 -16.45
C GLY A 508 -2.51 4.23 -16.46
N ALA A 509 -1.34 4.64 -15.99
CA ALA A 509 -0.17 3.78 -15.99
C ALA A 509 -0.21 2.75 -14.86
N PRO A 510 0.35 1.54 -15.08
CA PRO A 510 0.69 0.66 -13.97
C PRO A 510 1.72 1.35 -13.06
N VAL A 511 1.62 1.15 -11.75
CA VAL A 511 2.54 1.72 -10.76
C VAL A 511 3.13 0.61 -9.91
N PHE A 512 4.46 0.50 -9.90
CA PHE A 512 5.17 -0.34 -8.95
C PHE A 512 5.45 0.47 -7.67
N ALA A 513 4.86 0.06 -6.57
CA ALA A 513 5.05 0.69 -5.27
C ALA A 513 4.80 -0.32 -4.15
N GLU A 514 5.51 -0.17 -3.03
CA GLU A 514 5.34 -1.00 -1.84
C GLU A 514 5.38 -2.52 -2.12
N GLY A 515 6.18 -2.94 -3.12
CA GLY A 515 6.37 -4.34 -3.48
C GLY A 515 5.27 -4.96 -4.35
N ALA A 516 4.33 -4.16 -4.88
CA ALA A 516 3.28 -4.63 -5.77
C ALA A 516 3.11 -3.73 -7.01
N LEU A 517 2.51 -4.28 -8.06
CA LEU A 517 2.02 -3.51 -9.20
C LEU A 517 0.54 -3.17 -9.00
N PHE A 518 0.19 -1.89 -9.15
CA PHE A 518 -1.18 -1.41 -9.14
C PHE A 518 -1.57 -0.98 -10.55
N VAL A 519 -2.62 -1.58 -11.11
CA VAL A 519 -3.01 -1.36 -12.51
C VAL A 519 -4.44 -0.82 -12.58
N PRO A 520 -4.62 0.44 -12.99
CA PRO A 520 -5.93 1.00 -13.27
C PRO A 520 -6.45 0.52 -14.62
N THR A 521 -7.78 0.39 -14.78
CA THR A 521 -8.38 0.06 -16.07
C THR A 521 -9.49 1.02 -16.46
N ALA A 522 -9.65 1.20 -17.77
CA ALA A 522 -10.77 1.96 -18.34
C ALA A 522 -12.10 1.20 -18.24
N ALA A 523 -12.07 -0.07 -17.82
CA ALA A 523 -13.25 -0.84 -17.46
C ALA A 523 -13.78 -0.52 -16.05
N GLY A 524 -13.13 0.40 -15.31
CA GLY A 524 -13.54 0.79 -13.97
C GLY A 524 -13.08 -0.18 -12.89
N ALA A 525 -11.81 -0.56 -12.94
CA ALA A 525 -11.20 -1.40 -11.91
C ALA A 525 -9.80 -0.94 -11.53
N LEU A 526 -9.40 -1.35 -10.33
CA LEU A 526 -8.03 -1.30 -9.84
C LEU A 526 -7.59 -2.74 -9.53
N TRP A 527 -6.43 -3.11 -10.05
CA TRP A 527 -5.84 -4.43 -9.85
C TRP A 527 -4.56 -4.31 -9.03
N LYS A 528 -4.32 -5.29 -8.14
CA LYS A 528 -3.02 -5.53 -7.52
C LYS A 528 -2.42 -6.80 -8.08
N ILE A 529 -1.23 -6.70 -8.64
CA ILE A 529 -0.51 -7.76 -9.33
C ILE A 529 0.82 -8.00 -8.61
N ASN A 530 1.19 -9.27 -8.45
CA ASN A 530 2.52 -9.66 -8.00
C ASN A 530 3.55 -9.32 -9.11
N PRO A 531 4.54 -8.47 -8.83
CA PRO A 531 5.52 -8.03 -9.81
C PRO A 531 6.47 -9.14 -10.28
N GLN A 532 6.60 -10.24 -9.53
CA GLN A 532 7.54 -11.32 -9.82
C GLN A 532 7.03 -12.30 -10.87
N ASP A 533 5.73 -12.58 -10.87
CA ASP A 533 5.11 -13.64 -11.68
C ASP A 533 3.85 -13.20 -12.43
N GLY A 534 3.41 -11.94 -12.25
CA GLY A 534 2.19 -11.42 -12.87
C GLY A 534 0.90 -12.04 -12.30
N ALA A 535 0.94 -12.71 -11.14
CA ALA A 535 -0.23 -13.25 -10.49
C ALA A 535 -1.15 -12.14 -9.95
N VAL A 536 -2.46 -12.31 -10.14
CA VAL A 536 -3.45 -11.37 -9.59
C VAL A 536 -3.59 -11.61 -8.10
N VAL A 537 -3.31 -10.58 -7.29
CA VAL A 537 -3.56 -10.61 -5.84
C VAL A 537 -5.02 -10.27 -5.59
N TRP A 538 -5.48 -9.12 -6.10
CA TRP A 538 -6.89 -8.74 -6.04
C TRP A 538 -7.28 -7.81 -7.19
N ARG A 539 -8.59 -7.70 -7.39
CA ARG A 539 -9.25 -6.73 -8.27
C ARG A 539 -10.41 -6.12 -7.50
N THR A 540 -10.52 -4.80 -7.54
CA THR A 540 -11.68 -4.08 -6.99
C THR A 540 -12.27 -3.14 -8.03
N ALA A 541 -13.58 -2.94 -7.98
CA ALA A 541 -14.27 -2.00 -8.87
C ALA A 541 -14.05 -0.56 -8.38
N THR A 542 -13.81 0.36 -9.30
CA THR A 542 -13.83 1.80 -9.05
C THR A 542 -15.20 2.38 -9.37
N ALA A 543 -15.47 3.63 -8.99
CA ALA A 543 -16.77 4.26 -9.26
C ALA A 543 -16.98 4.57 -10.75
N GLY A 544 -15.90 4.74 -11.53
CA GLY A 544 -15.95 4.84 -12.98
C GLY A 544 -14.63 4.42 -13.66
N PRO A 545 -14.55 4.53 -15.00
CA PRO A 545 -13.32 4.28 -15.77
C PRO A 545 -12.14 5.09 -15.25
N VAL A 546 -10.95 4.47 -15.15
CA VAL A 546 -9.77 5.12 -14.56
C VAL A 546 -8.76 5.46 -15.65
N TYR A 547 -8.60 6.76 -15.93
CA TYR A 547 -7.58 7.25 -16.87
C TYR A 547 -6.42 7.95 -16.16
N ALA A 548 -6.59 8.31 -14.88
CA ALA A 548 -5.51 8.82 -14.05
C ALA A 548 -4.54 7.71 -13.64
N THR A 549 -3.25 8.04 -13.62
CA THR A 549 -2.26 7.17 -12.99
C THR A 549 -2.45 7.21 -11.47
N PRO A 550 -2.57 6.07 -10.77
CA PRO A 550 -2.74 6.05 -9.32
C PRO A 550 -1.52 6.60 -8.58
N LEU A 551 -1.75 7.07 -7.36
CA LEU A 551 -0.70 7.29 -6.37
C LEU A 551 -0.78 6.20 -5.31
N VAL A 552 0.35 5.63 -4.93
CA VAL A 552 0.44 4.65 -3.84
C VAL A 552 1.36 5.23 -2.79
N ASP A 553 0.85 5.36 -1.56
CA ASP A 553 1.60 5.88 -0.41
C ASP A 553 0.99 5.39 0.91
N GLY A 554 1.84 4.96 1.84
CA GLY A 554 1.44 4.59 3.19
C GLY A 554 0.43 3.43 3.27
N GLY A 555 0.48 2.47 2.34
CA GLY A 555 -0.48 1.37 2.27
C GLY A 555 -1.85 1.77 1.69
N ARG A 556 -1.93 2.89 0.97
CA ARG A 556 -3.14 3.41 0.33
C ARG A 556 -2.92 3.64 -1.15
N VAL A 557 -3.96 3.44 -1.95
CA VAL A 557 -3.98 3.75 -3.38
C VAL A 557 -5.01 4.85 -3.63
N PHE A 558 -4.55 6.00 -4.10
CA PHE A 558 -5.37 7.14 -4.48
C PHE A 558 -5.62 7.09 -5.99
N VAL A 559 -6.88 7.06 -6.39
CA VAL A 559 -7.27 6.90 -7.79
C VAL A 559 -8.40 7.86 -8.15
N GLY A 560 -8.17 8.67 -9.18
CA GLY A 560 -9.20 9.51 -9.79
C GLY A 560 -9.83 8.80 -10.98
N ASP A 561 -11.14 8.91 -11.12
CA ASP A 561 -11.87 8.33 -12.25
C ASP A 561 -12.56 9.36 -13.14
N ASN A 562 -12.97 8.91 -14.33
CA ASN A 562 -13.67 9.69 -15.32
C ASN A 562 -15.13 9.99 -14.96
N GLY A 563 -15.64 9.47 -13.85
CA GLY A 563 -16.90 9.87 -13.24
C GLY A 563 -16.76 11.07 -12.28
N GLY A 564 -15.53 11.57 -12.10
CA GLY A 564 -15.22 12.68 -11.21
C GLY A 564 -15.07 12.27 -9.74
N THR A 565 -14.84 10.99 -9.47
CA THR A 565 -14.63 10.51 -8.10
C THR A 565 -13.14 10.24 -7.86
N LEU A 566 -12.61 10.82 -6.80
CA LEU A 566 -11.35 10.41 -6.20
C LEU A 566 -11.65 9.37 -5.13
N GLN A 567 -11.11 8.17 -5.26
CA GLN A 567 -11.24 7.09 -4.29
C GLN A 567 -9.89 6.80 -3.64
N VAL A 568 -9.91 6.44 -2.36
CA VAL A 568 -8.76 5.91 -1.64
C VAL A 568 -9.04 4.48 -1.24
N VAL A 569 -8.21 3.56 -1.70
CA VAL A 569 -8.36 2.12 -1.49
C VAL A 569 -7.20 1.60 -0.64
N GLY A 570 -7.45 0.71 0.31
CA GLY A 570 -6.40 0.04 1.06
C GLY A 570 -5.56 -0.85 0.12
N ALA A 571 -4.25 -0.60 0.05
CA ALA A 571 -3.34 -1.32 -0.85
C ALA A 571 -3.28 -2.82 -0.53
N GLU A 572 -3.53 -3.20 0.72
CA GLU A 572 -3.61 -4.61 1.13
C GLU A 572 -5.04 -5.13 1.14
N SER A 573 -5.98 -4.42 1.76
CA SER A 573 -7.33 -4.92 2.00
C SER A 573 -8.27 -4.83 0.80
N ALA A 574 -7.90 -4.08 -0.25
CA ALA A 574 -8.77 -3.69 -1.37
C ALA A 574 -10.06 -2.93 -0.93
N GLN A 575 -10.11 -2.47 0.31
CA GLN A 575 -11.25 -1.77 0.89
C GLN A 575 -11.27 -0.31 0.44
N LEU A 576 -12.43 0.21 0.05
CA LEU A 576 -12.65 1.65 -0.07
C LEU A 576 -12.56 2.32 1.30
N LEU A 577 -11.56 3.18 1.50
CA LEU A 577 -11.30 3.90 2.74
C LEU A 577 -11.97 5.27 2.77
N ALA A 578 -11.93 5.99 1.65
CA ALA A 578 -12.52 7.31 1.52
C ALA A 578 -12.85 7.63 0.05
N GLY A 579 -13.75 8.60 -0.15
CA GLY A 579 -14.10 9.12 -1.46
C GLY A 579 -14.31 10.63 -1.44
N TYR A 580 -14.01 11.29 -2.55
CA TYR A 580 -14.29 12.70 -2.78
C TYR A 580 -14.84 12.88 -4.20
N ARG A 581 -15.85 13.73 -4.38
CA ARG A 581 -16.48 13.98 -5.68
C ARG A 581 -16.14 15.38 -6.17
N ALA A 582 -15.38 15.44 -7.27
CA ALA A 582 -15.15 16.65 -8.04
C ALA A 582 -16.33 16.94 -8.99
N GLY A 583 -16.29 18.07 -9.71
CA GLY A 583 -17.35 18.44 -10.64
C GLY A 583 -17.39 17.62 -11.93
N ASP A 584 -16.25 17.04 -12.33
CA ASP A 584 -16.06 16.30 -13.58
C ASP A 584 -14.84 15.35 -13.46
N ALA A 585 -14.55 14.60 -14.52
CA ALA A 585 -13.49 13.61 -14.65
C ALA A 585 -12.15 14.04 -14.05
N ILE A 586 -11.51 13.10 -13.36
CA ILE A 586 -10.16 13.26 -12.80
C ILE A 586 -9.22 12.40 -13.63
N GLN A 587 -8.45 13.03 -14.53
CA GLN A 587 -7.46 12.34 -15.36
C GLN A 587 -6.01 12.65 -14.97
N SER A 588 -5.79 13.70 -14.18
CA SER A 588 -4.47 13.96 -13.62
C SER A 588 -4.15 12.96 -12.51
N ARG A 589 -2.88 12.58 -12.40
CA ARG A 589 -2.37 11.81 -11.27
C ARG A 589 -2.52 12.58 -9.96
N PRO A 590 -3.14 12.01 -8.93
CA PRO A 590 -3.08 12.57 -7.59
C PRO A 590 -1.64 12.64 -7.07
N VAL A 591 -1.27 13.70 -6.36
CA VAL A 591 0.06 13.87 -5.75
C VAL A 591 -0.07 14.23 -4.28
N LEU A 592 0.85 13.74 -3.45
CA LEU A 592 0.98 14.20 -2.07
C LEU A 592 2.05 15.29 -1.99
N TRP A 593 1.68 16.45 -1.45
CA TRP A 593 2.58 17.57 -1.26
C TRP A 593 2.24 18.30 0.03
N ARG A 594 3.24 18.43 0.92
CA ARG A 594 3.11 19.10 2.23
C ARG A 594 1.92 18.58 3.07
N GLY A 595 1.68 17.26 3.04
CA GLY A 595 0.59 16.61 3.79
C GLY A 595 -0.81 16.79 3.19
N ARG A 596 -0.91 17.35 1.98
CA ARG A 596 -2.15 17.50 1.21
C ARG A 596 -2.13 16.59 0.00
N LEU A 597 -3.30 16.10 -0.40
CA LEU A 597 -3.53 15.37 -1.63
C LEU A 597 -4.04 16.35 -2.69
N LEU A 598 -3.38 16.44 -3.84
CA LEU A 598 -3.73 17.38 -4.91
C LEU A 598 -3.96 16.68 -6.23
N PHE A 599 -4.90 17.19 -7.01
CA PHE A 599 -5.21 16.69 -8.36
C PHE A 599 -5.97 17.77 -9.15
N GLY A 600 -5.75 17.80 -10.46
CA GLY A 600 -6.57 18.52 -11.42
C GLY A 600 -7.78 17.71 -11.88
N SER A 601 -8.89 18.40 -12.15
CA SER A 601 -10.10 17.82 -12.74
C SER A 601 -10.51 18.58 -14.01
N ARG A 602 -11.34 17.94 -14.84
CA ARG A 602 -12.00 18.55 -15.99
C ARG A 602 -13.11 19.53 -15.61
N ASP A 603 -13.42 19.66 -14.32
CA ASP A 603 -14.23 20.78 -13.82
C ASP A 603 -13.48 22.13 -13.87
N GLY A 604 -12.25 22.13 -14.39
CA GLY A 604 -11.41 23.31 -14.50
C GLY A 604 -10.87 23.75 -13.14
N THR A 605 -10.62 22.82 -12.21
CA THR A 605 -10.14 23.16 -10.87
C THR A 605 -8.98 22.26 -10.44
N LEU A 606 -7.94 22.87 -9.87
CA LEU A 606 -6.93 22.17 -9.09
C LEU A 606 -7.44 22.06 -7.65
N HIS A 607 -7.70 20.84 -7.19
CA HIS A 607 -8.21 20.56 -5.86
C HIS A 607 -7.06 20.21 -4.92
N ALA A 608 -7.11 20.67 -3.68
CA ALA A 608 -6.26 20.21 -2.60
C ALA A 608 -7.10 19.75 -1.41
N LEU A 609 -6.81 18.55 -0.91
CA LEU A 609 -7.52 17.91 0.19
C LEU A 609 -6.57 17.64 1.35
N THR A 610 -7.07 17.75 2.58
CA THR A 610 -6.37 17.25 3.77
C THR A 610 -6.76 15.81 4.04
N LEU A 611 -5.77 15.00 4.44
CA LEU A 611 -5.97 13.64 4.92
C LEU A 611 -6.19 13.67 6.43
N GLY A 612 -7.39 13.30 6.89
CA GLY A 612 -7.73 13.21 8.31
C GLY A 612 -8.03 11.77 8.73
N THR A 613 -8.06 11.51 10.04
CA THR A 613 -8.64 10.26 10.55
C THR A 613 -10.16 10.35 10.45
N GLY A 614 -10.79 9.40 9.77
CA GLY A 614 -12.24 9.28 9.80
C GLY A 614 -12.70 9.05 11.24
N GLY A 615 -13.74 9.77 11.69
CA GLY A 615 -14.45 9.38 12.91
C GLY A 615 -15.00 7.95 12.74
N PRO A 616 -15.27 7.21 13.84
CA PRO A 616 -15.86 5.88 13.73
C PRO A 616 -17.17 6.00 12.92
N GLN A 617 -17.24 5.29 11.79
CA GLN A 617 -18.49 5.05 11.07
C GLN A 617 -19.31 3.99 11.78
#